data_AF-A0AAD6J875-F1
#
_entry.id   AF-A0AAD6J875-F1
#
_cell.length_a   1.000
_cell.length_b   1.000
_cell.length_c   1.000
_cell.angle_alpha   90.00
_cell.angle_beta   90.00
_cell.angle_gamma   90.00
#
_symmetry.space_group_name_H-M   'P 1'
#
loop_
_entity.id
_entity.type
_entity.pdbx_description
1 polymer ?
#
loop_
_entity_poly.entity_id
_entity_poly.type
_entity_poly.pdbx_seq_one_letter_code
_entity_poly.pdbx_strand_id
1 'polypeptide(L)'
;MLNREAMRRGSVPKDGNFRFNMAELQALLPAGTLDRDVKPVYEELPQWEETVMGARTRYEQIIKTLADKYPSENLLLVTHGEGVGVSVSAFLEDVTVDKVDYCAYSHLRRPVFHKNKSFTAGEFEVLSDNGRTGIGYYSSIHMGNGAVDEAT
;
A
#
# COMPACT_ATOMS: atom_id res chain seq x y z
N MET A 1 -5.39 -1.98 -6.69
CA MET A 1 -4.99 -1.64 -8.07
C MET A 1 -6.19 -1.95 -8.94
N LEU A 2 -6.67 -0.98 -9.73
CA LEU A 2 -7.82 -1.11 -10.62
C LEU A 2 -7.34 -1.33 -12.05
N ASN A 3 -6.75 -2.50 -12.31
CA ASN A 3 -6.30 -2.89 -13.65
C ASN A 3 -6.34 -4.42 -13.83
N ARG A 4 -5.82 -4.87 -14.98
CA ARG A 4 -5.85 -6.28 -15.41
C ARG A 4 -4.87 -7.19 -14.67
N GLU A 5 -3.86 -6.64 -14.00
CA GLU A 5 -2.92 -7.42 -13.19
C GLU A 5 -3.61 -7.90 -11.90
N ALA A 6 -4.44 -7.05 -11.31
CA ALA A 6 -5.12 -7.36 -10.05
C ALA A 6 -6.54 -7.94 -10.23
N MET A 7 -7.22 -7.64 -11.34
CA MET A 7 -8.61 -8.04 -11.56
C MET A 7 -8.81 -8.74 -12.89
N ARG A 8 -9.52 -9.88 -12.86
CA ARG A 8 -9.93 -10.61 -14.06
C ARG A 8 -10.94 -9.77 -14.85
N ARG A 9 -10.83 -9.77 -16.20
CA ARG A 9 -11.73 -8.98 -17.08
C ARG A 9 -13.23 -9.24 -16.82
N GLY A 10 -13.60 -10.48 -16.51
CA GLY A 10 -15.00 -10.83 -16.23
C GLY A 10 -15.54 -10.36 -14.88
N SER A 11 -14.67 -9.86 -13.99
CA SER A 11 -15.02 -9.38 -12.65
C SER A 11 -15.16 -7.85 -12.58
N VAL A 12 -14.89 -7.15 -13.69
CA VAL A 12 -15.02 -5.69 -13.77
C VAL A 12 -16.50 -5.31 -13.81
N PRO A 13 -16.96 -4.33 -13.01
CA PRO A 13 -18.31 -3.80 -13.09
C PRO A 13 -18.64 -3.33 -14.51
N LYS A 14 -19.80 -3.74 -15.04
CA LYS A 14 -20.22 -3.38 -16.41
C LYS A 14 -20.49 -1.89 -16.58
N ASP A 15 -20.86 -1.22 -15.51
CA ASP A 15 -21.09 0.22 -15.43
C ASP A 15 -19.82 1.01 -15.07
N GLY A 16 -18.68 0.32 -14.84
CA GLY A 16 -17.42 0.93 -14.44
C GLY A 16 -17.42 1.51 -13.02
N ASN A 17 -18.49 1.29 -12.24
CA ASN A 17 -18.60 1.85 -10.89
C ASN A 17 -17.98 0.90 -9.85
N PHE A 18 -16.82 1.27 -9.32
CA PHE A 18 -16.12 0.53 -8.27
C PHE A 18 -16.45 1.03 -6.85
N ARG A 19 -17.35 2.01 -6.70
CA ARG A 19 -17.67 2.59 -5.39
C ARG A 19 -18.59 1.67 -4.60
N PHE A 20 -18.46 1.73 -3.28
CA PHE A 20 -19.37 1.05 -2.36
C PHE A 20 -20.70 1.81 -2.22
N ASN A 21 -21.79 1.06 -2.05
CA ASN A 21 -23.05 1.62 -1.61
C ASN A 21 -23.01 1.87 -0.09
N MET A 22 -22.65 3.09 0.31
CA MET A 22 -22.48 3.42 1.73
C MET A 22 -23.76 3.29 2.55
N ALA A 23 -24.93 3.57 1.96
CA ALA A 23 -26.21 3.43 2.65
C ALA A 23 -26.51 1.95 2.97
N GLU A 24 -26.22 1.06 2.02
CA GLU A 24 -26.37 -0.39 2.21
C GLU A 24 -25.38 -0.92 3.25
N LEU A 25 -24.10 -0.54 3.15
CA LEU A 25 -23.09 -0.93 4.15
C LEU A 25 -23.48 -0.48 5.55
N GLN A 26 -24.02 0.73 5.69
CA GLN A 26 -24.45 1.21 6.99
C GLN A 26 -25.65 0.46 7.56
N ALA A 27 -26.59 0.02 6.71
CA ALA A 27 -27.72 -0.80 7.16
C ALA A 27 -27.27 -2.20 7.61
N LEU A 28 -26.16 -2.70 7.05
CA LEU A 28 -25.61 -4.03 7.35
C LEU A 28 -24.64 -4.05 8.53
N LEU A 29 -23.84 -2.99 8.71
CA LEU A 29 -22.81 -2.93 9.74
C LEU A 29 -23.39 -2.49 11.09
N PRO A 30 -22.83 -2.99 12.23
CA PRO A 30 -23.21 -2.52 13.54
C PRO A 30 -23.11 -0.99 13.70
N ALA A 31 -24.00 -0.42 14.50
CA ALA A 31 -23.97 1.00 14.81
C ALA A 31 -22.60 1.39 15.43
N GLY A 32 -21.99 2.45 14.92
CA GLY A 32 -20.66 2.91 15.33
C GLY A 32 -19.48 2.28 14.59
N THR A 33 -19.70 1.33 13.66
CA THR A 33 -18.61 0.78 12.84
C THR A 33 -18.12 1.76 11.77
N LEU A 34 -19.01 2.58 11.21
CA LEU A 34 -18.66 3.54 10.17
C LEU A 34 -18.36 4.91 10.78
N ASP A 35 -17.13 5.38 10.59
CA ASP A 35 -16.76 6.78 10.80
C ASP A 35 -17.13 7.61 9.56
N ARG A 36 -17.96 8.63 9.75
CA ARG A 36 -18.48 9.50 8.68
C ARG A 36 -17.69 10.80 8.52
N ASP A 37 -16.85 11.13 9.50
CA ASP A 37 -16.10 12.37 9.52
C ASP A 37 -14.75 12.21 8.79
N VAL A 38 -14.34 10.97 8.53
CA VAL A 38 -13.14 10.65 7.76
C VAL A 38 -13.37 10.90 6.27
N LYS A 39 -12.59 11.84 5.73
CA LYS A 39 -12.45 12.07 4.28
C LYS A 39 -11.38 11.14 3.68
N PRO A 40 -11.61 10.59 2.47
CA PRO A 40 -10.60 9.79 1.79
C PRO A 40 -9.40 10.65 1.40
N VAL A 41 -8.22 10.02 1.26
CA VAL A 41 -7.00 10.70 0.79
C VAL A 41 -7.16 11.22 -0.64
N TYR A 42 -7.84 10.46 -1.48
CA TYR A 42 -8.23 10.84 -2.84
C TYR A 42 -9.75 10.90 -2.94
N GLU A 43 -10.29 11.99 -3.46
CA GLU A 43 -11.75 12.15 -3.64
C GLU A 43 -12.30 11.17 -4.69
N GLU A 44 -11.49 10.89 -5.72
CA GLU A 44 -11.85 10.01 -6.83
C GLU A 44 -11.05 8.71 -6.80
N LEU A 45 -11.72 7.62 -7.18
CA LEU A 45 -11.04 6.34 -7.42
C LEU A 45 -10.17 6.45 -8.69
N PRO A 46 -9.06 5.69 -8.78
CA PRO A 46 -8.33 5.59 -10.02
C PRO A 46 -9.23 5.03 -11.14
N GLN A 47 -8.98 5.43 -12.37
CA GLN A 47 -9.70 4.88 -13.51
C GLN A 47 -9.29 3.42 -13.75
N TRP A 48 -10.20 2.64 -14.35
CA TRP A 48 -9.89 1.29 -14.81
C TRP A 48 -8.69 1.32 -15.78
N GLU A 49 -7.80 0.36 -15.64
CA GLU A 49 -6.50 0.30 -16.34
C GLU A 49 -5.48 1.33 -15.87
N GLU A 50 -5.52 1.73 -14.59
CA GLU A 50 -4.38 2.43 -13.98
C GLU A 50 -3.10 1.61 -14.15
N THR A 51 -1.96 2.28 -14.38
CA THR A 51 -0.69 1.58 -14.54
C THR A 51 -0.25 0.97 -13.21
N VAL A 52 0.52 -0.13 -13.25
CA VAL A 52 1.09 -0.75 -12.03
C VAL A 52 1.89 0.28 -11.23
N MET A 53 2.76 1.04 -11.89
CA MET A 53 3.54 2.09 -11.23
C MET A 53 2.66 3.20 -10.66
N GLY A 54 1.61 3.64 -11.38
CA GLY A 54 0.67 4.63 -10.88
C GLY A 54 -0.05 4.15 -9.61
N ALA A 55 -0.47 2.89 -9.57
CA ALA A 55 -1.06 2.29 -8.38
C ALA A 55 -0.07 2.24 -7.20
N ARG A 56 1.18 1.84 -7.45
CA ARG A 56 2.25 1.77 -6.44
C ARG A 56 2.55 3.14 -5.82
N THR A 57 2.75 4.17 -6.64
CA THR A 57 2.92 5.55 -6.18
C THR A 57 1.73 6.01 -5.34
N ARG A 58 0.50 5.66 -5.75
CA ARG A 58 -0.71 6.01 -5.01
C ARG A 58 -0.78 5.31 -3.64
N TYR A 59 -0.39 4.03 -3.56
CA TYR A 59 -0.32 3.31 -2.28
C TYR A 59 0.72 3.92 -1.33
N GLU A 60 1.92 4.23 -1.83
CA GLU A 60 2.96 4.91 -1.04
C GLU A 60 2.46 6.25 -0.50
N GLN A 61 1.84 7.07 -1.36
CA GLN A 61 1.30 8.37 -0.97
C GLN A 61 0.19 8.24 0.08
N ILE A 62 -0.67 7.23 0.00
CA ILE A 62 -1.72 6.97 1.00
C ILE A 62 -1.07 6.67 2.36
N ILE A 63 -0.05 5.82 2.41
CA ILE A 63 0.64 5.45 3.66
C ILE A 63 1.25 6.70 4.30
N LYS A 64 1.98 7.51 3.52
CA LYS A 64 2.58 8.78 3.99
C LYS A 64 1.52 9.77 4.48
N THR A 65 0.48 10.01 3.67
CA THR A 65 -0.57 11.00 3.97
C THR A 65 -1.37 10.63 5.22
N LEU A 66 -1.73 9.35 5.39
CA LEU A 66 -2.46 8.90 6.58
C LEU A 66 -1.61 9.00 7.84
N ALA A 67 -0.35 8.61 7.77
CA ALA A 67 0.57 8.74 8.91
C ALA A 67 0.79 10.21 9.29
N ASP A 68 0.84 11.13 8.32
CA ASP A 68 0.95 12.57 8.57
C ASP A 68 -0.32 13.17 9.14
N LYS A 69 -1.49 12.64 8.75
CA LYS A 69 -2.78 13.06 9.29
C LYS A 69 -2.97 12.65 10.75
N TYR A 70 -2.40 11.52 11.16
CA TYR A 70 -2.52 10.96 12.51
C TYR A 70 -1.13 10.70 13.14
N PRO A 71 -0.32 11.75 13.39
CA PRO A 71 1.10 11.61 13.75
C PRO A 71 1.33 11.06 15.16
N SER A 72 0.30 11.05 16.01
CA SER A 72 0.36 10.55 17.39
C SER A 72 -0.30 9.18 17.57
N GLU A 73 -0.71 8.53 16.47
CA GLU A 73 -1.45 7.27 16.50
C GLU A 73 -0.69 6.13 15.83
N ASN A 74 -0.98 4.90 16.26
CA ASN A 74 -0.59 3.71 15.53
C ASN A 74 -1.70 3.37 14.53
N LEU A 75 -1.34 3.25 13.25
CA LEU A 75 -2.30 2.99 12.18
C LEU A 75 -2.25 1.53 11.75
N LEU A 76 -3.44 0.91 11.62
CA LEU A 76 -3.61 -0.39 10.97
C LEU A 76 -4.26 -0.18 9.60
N LEU A 77 -3.52 -0.45 8.53
CA LEU A 77 -4.02 -0.34 7.16
C LEU A 77 -4.31 -1.73 6.59
N VAL A 78 -5.58 -2.02 6.34
CA VAL A 78 -6.02 -3.29 5.73
C VAL A 78 -6.25 -3.07 4.24
N THR A 79 -5.56 -3.85 3.40
CA THR A 79 -5.56 -3.69 1.93
C THR A 79 -5.29 -5.03 1.22
N HIS A 80 -5.15 -4.99 -0.11
CA HIS A 80 -4.79 -6.14 -0.94
C HIS A 80 -3.27 -6.34 -1.03
N GLY A 81 -2.86 -7.51 -1.56
CA GLY A 81 -1.45 -7.91 -1.66
C GLY A 81 -0.51 -6.86 -2.25
N GLU A 82 -0.92 -6.17 -3.32
CA GLU A 82 -0.10 -5.08 -3.89
C GLU A 82 0.18 -3.96 -2.89
N GLY A 83 -0.84 -3.51 -2.15
CA GLY A 83 -0.67 -2.44 -1.17
C GLY A 83 0.25 -2.86 -0.01
N VAL A 84 0.16 -4.12 0.40
CA VAL A 84 1.07 -4.72 1.38
C VAL A 84 2.49 -4.79 0.81
N GLY A 85 2.68 -5.20 -0.44
CA GLY A 85 4.00 -5.20 -1.09
C GLY A 85 4.63 -3.80 -1.17
N VAL A 86 3.84 -2.79 -1.56
CA VAL A 86 4.31 -1.39 -1.63
C VAL A 86 4.78 -0.88 -0.27
N SER A 87 4.12 -1.27 0.82
CA SER A 87 4.55 -0.88 2.17
C SER A 87 5.94 -1.38 2.56
N VAL A 88 6.52 -2.33 1.81
CA VAL A 88 7.91 -2.72 1.92
C VAL A 88 8.74 -2.04 0.83
N SER A 89 8.41 -2.23 -0.45
CA SER A 89 9.27 -1.77 -1.56
C SER A 89 9.40 -0.26 -1.69
N ALA A 90 8.48 0.53 -1.14
CA ALA A 90 8.56 1.98 -1.16
C ALA A 90 9.36 2.58 0.01
N PHE A 91 9.64 1.77 1.05
CA PHE A 91 10.27 2.23 2.30
C PHE A 91 11.49 1.40 2.70
N LEU A 92 11.88 0.43 1.88
CA LEU A 92 13.12 -0.31 1.95
C LEU A 92 13.84 -0.14 0.62
N GLU A 93 15.04 0.42 0.65
CA GLU A 93 15.80 0.72 -0.57
C GLU A 93 16.22 -0.56 -1.29
N ASP A 94 16.28 -0.48 -2.62
CA ASP A 94 16.82 -1.51 -3.50
C ASP A 94 16.23 -2.92 -3.32
N VAL A 95 14.93 -3.02 -3.02
CA VAL A 95 14.21 -4.31 -2.99
C VAL A 95 13.09 -4.39 -4.01
N THR A 96 12.86 -5.60 -4.51
CA THR A 96 11.69 -5.97 -5.29
C THR A 96 10.91 -7.04 -4.54
N VAL A 97 9.63 -6.79 -4.28
CA VAL A 97 8.70 -7.77 -3.67
C VAL A 97 8.27 -8.77 -4.74
N ASP A 98 8.53 -10.05 -4.50
CA ASP A 98 8.18 -11.14 -5.42
C ASP A 98 6.89 -11.88 -5.01
N LYS A 99 6.59 -11.90 -3.70
CA LYS A 99 5.39 -12.57 -3.18
C LYS A 99 4.79 -11.87 -1.96
N VAL A 100 3.47 -11.98 -1.85
CA VAL A 100 2.69 -11.57 -0.68
C VAL A 100 1.63 -12.63 -0.42
N ASP A 101 1.79 -13.37 0.67
CA ASP A 101 0.91 -14.45 1.08
C ASP A 101 -0.42 -13.91 1.64
N TYR A 102 -1.42 -14.80 1.76
CA TYR A 102 -2.69 -14.45 2.40
C TYR A 102 -2.48 -14.06 3.87
N CYS A 103 -3.08 -12.95 4.30
CA CYS A 103 -2.88 -12.35 5.62
C CYS A 103 -1.43 -11.96 5.95
N ALA A 104 -0.58 -11.80 4.93
CA ALA A 104 0.73 -11.19 5.11
C ALA A 104 0.61 -9.75 5.61
N TYR A 105 1.62 -9.29 6.34
CA TYR A 105 1.66 -7.94 6.89
C TYR A 105 3.09 -7.39 6.90
N SER A 106 3.19 -6.07 6.95
CA SER A 106 4.43 -5.35 7.23
C SER A 106 4.21 -4.45 8.45
N HIS A 107 5.32 -4.10 9.11
CA HIS A 107 5.35 -3.17 10.21
C HIS A 107 6.36 -2.09 9.86
N LEU A 108 5.88 -0.85 9.79
CA LEU A 108 6.70 0.32 9.53
C LEU A 108 6.77 1.18 10.78
N ARG A 109 7.92 1.81 11.01
CA ARG A 109 8.13 2.78 12.09
C ARG A 109 8.77 4.03 11.53
N ARG A 110 8.40 5.20 12.06
CA ARG A 110 9.11 6.45 11.77
C ARG A 110 9.21 7.31 13.03
N PRO A 111 10.25 8.15 13.16
CA PRO A 111 10.30 9.12 14.25
C PRO A 111 9.36 10.30 13.96
N VAL A 112 8.67 10.76 14.99
CA VAL A 112 7.82 11.96 14.95
C VAL A 112 8.30 12.94 16.01
N PHE A 113 8.62 14.16 15.60
CA PHE A 113 9.13 15.21 16.48
C PHE A 113 8.10 16.31 16.59
N HIS A 114 7.58 16.55 17.79
CA HIS A 114 6.66 17.64 18.06
C HIS A 114 7.42 18.89 18.50
N LYS A 115 7.15 20.01 17.83
CA LYS A 115 7.67 21.33 18.24
C LYS A 115 6.53 22.32 18.17
N ASN A 116 6.17 22.87 19.32
CA ASN A 116 4.97 23.72 19.47
C ASN A 116 3.70 22.98 18.99
N LYS A 117 2.85 23.65 18.20
CA LYS A 117 1.61 23.10 17.61
C LYS A 117 1.81 22.44 16.23
N SER A 118 3.05 22.14 15.85
CA SER A 118 3.37 21.46 14.59
C SER A 118 4.25 20.23 14.86
N PHE A 119 4.40 19.38 13.84
CA PHE A 119 5.30 18.23 13.90
C PHE A 119 6.15 18.14 12.64
N THR A 120 7.25 17.40 12.74
CA THR A 120 8.04 16.92 11.61
C THR A 120 8.21 15.42 11.76
N ALA A 121 8.07 14.67 10.67
CA ALA A 121 8.29 13.23 10.65
C ALA A 121 9.60 12.92 9.90
N GLY A 122 10.33 11.90 10.36
CA GLY A 122 11.42 11.32 9.59
C GLY A 122 10.93 10.24 8.62
N GLU A 123 11.87 9.61 7.94
CA GLU A 123 11.60 8.50 7.04
C GLU A 123 11.11 7.25 7.77
N PHE A 124 10.39 6.40 7.04
CA PHE A 124 9.98 5.11 7.53
C PHE A 124 11.12 4.09 7.50
N GLU A 125 11.13 3.23 8.51
CA GLU A 125 11.93 2.03 8.65
C GLU A 125 10.99 0.82 8.57
N VAL A 126 11.30 -0.14 7.70
CA VAL A 126 10.57 -1.40 7.63
C VAL A 126 11.13 -2.37 8.67
N LEU A 127 10.31 -2.76 9.64
CA LEU A 127 10.68 -3.65 10.74
C LEU A 127 10.37 -5.13 10.48
N SER A 128 9.68 -5.45 9.38
CA SER A 128 9.32 -6.82 9.03
C SER A 128 10.44 -7.52 8.28
N ASP A 129 10.81 -8.71 8.77
CA ASP A 129 11.84 -9.54 8.15
C ASP A 129 11.31 -10.22 6.87
N ASN A 130 12.18 -10.30 5.86
CA ASN A 130 11.94 -11.06 4.63
C ASN A 130 11.48 -12.50 4.92
N GLY A 131 10.35 -12.88 4.33
CA GLY A 131 9.76 -14.21 4.38
C GLY A 131 9.10 -14.58 5.72
N ARG A 132 9.23 -13.79 6.78
CA ARG A 132 8.68 -14.12 8.11
C ARG A 132 7.26 -13.65 8.33
N THR A 133 6.84 -12.61 7.62
CA THR A 133 5.50 -12.03 7.73
C THR A 133 4.64 -12.30 6.49
N GLY A 134 4.98 -13.33 5.71
CA GLY A 134 4.32 -13.68 4.45
C GLY A 134 4.68 -12.77 3.27
N ILE A 135 5.65 -11.86 3.43
CA ILE A 135 6.17 -11.02 2.35
C ILE A 135 7.55 -11.52 1.95
N GLY A 136 7.73 -11.90 0.69
CA GLY A 136 9.05 -12.17 0.11
C GLY A 136 9.54 -10.98 -0.69
N TYR A 137 10.84 -10.72 -0.62
CA TYR A 137 11.51 -9.77 -1.50
C TYR A 137 12.97 -10.15 -1.73
N TYR A 138 13.56 -9.61 -2.80
CA TYR A 138 14.97 -9.79 -3.13
C TYR A 138 15.63 -8.45 -3.45
N SER A 139 16.95 -8.39 -3.35
CA SER A 139 17.70 -7.17 -3.68
C SER A 139 17.67 -6.91 -5.19
N SER A 140 17.27 -5.70 -5.57
CA SER A 140 17.25 -5.22 -6.95
C SER A 140 18.66 -4.94 -7.50
N ILE A 141 19.69 -4.88 -6.64
CA ILE A 141 21.09 -4.58 -7.04
C ILE A 141 21.70 -5.74 -7.86
N HIS A 142 21.19 -6.97 -7.71
CA HIS A 142 21.77 -8.15 -8.37
C HIS A 142 21.28 -8.44 -9.80
N MET A 143 20.34 -7.65 -10.36
CA MET A 143 19.84 -7.88 -11.73
C MET A 143 20.50 -6.98 -12.80
N GLY A 144 21.46 -6.12 -12.42
CA GLY A 144 22.12 -5.16 -13.33
C GLY A 144 23.38 -5.68 -14.04
N ASN A 145 24.03 -6.76 -13.56
CA ASN A 145 25.26 -7.28 -14.13
C ASN A 145 25.10 -8.74 -14.57
N GLY A 146 24.37 -8.96 -15.67
CA GLY A 146 24.60 -10.13 -16.50
C GLY A 146 25.93 -9.96 -17.23
N ALA A 147 27.04 -10.25 -16.55
CA ALA A 147 28.33 -10.40 -17.20
C ALA A 147 28.26 -11.60 -18.14
N VAL A 148 28.46 -11.34 -19.43
CA VAL A 148 28.70 -12.35 -20.45
C VAL A 148 30.07 -12.96 -20.13
N ASP A 149 30.09 -14.10 -19.45
CA ASP A 149 31.28 -14.96 -19.42
C ASP A 149 31.32 -15.74 -20.74
N GLU A 150 31.96 -15.17 -21.75
CA GLU A 150 32.58 -15.96 -22.83
C GLU A 150 33.81 -16.66 -22.24
N ALA A 151 33.65 -17.94 -21.92
CA ALA A 151 34.76 -18.86 -21.70
C ALA A 151 35.01 -19.66 -22.98
N THR A 152 36.14 -19.31 -23.64
CA THR A 152 37.00 -20.09 -24.57
C THR A 152 36.37 -20.87 -25.71
#